data_AF-A0A6I3HR54-F1
#
_entry.id   AF-A0A6I3HR54-F1
#
_cell.length_a   1.000
_cell.length_b   1.000
_cell.length_c   1.000
_cell.angle_alpha   90.00
_cell.angle_beta   90.00
_cell.angle_gamma   90.00
#
_symmetry.space_group_name_H-M   'P 1'
#
loop_
_entity.id
_entity.type
_entity.pdbx_description
1 polymer ?
#
loop_
_entity_poly.entity_id
_entity_poly.type
_entity_poly.pdbx_seq_one_letter_code
_entity_poly.pdbx_strand_id
1 'polypeptide(L)'
;MPSESAPRIALAPDTAPSWMLDAVIAGGGEVVPPAQAEGLIWAAPRKPEALKEVLHNASQIKWVQLPFAGIENFMHLIDEERLWTCAKGVYAEPVAEMALSLMLAGMRGLNSYARRASWSGPIGKNLHNANVTIFGGGGIAESLVRMLTPFDCRITVVRNRV
;
A
#
# COMPACT_ATOMS: atom_id res chain seq x y z
N MET A 1 3.85 -19.08 -25.64
CA MET A 1 5.19 -19.50 -25.18
C MET A 1 5.69 -18.40 -24.25
N PRO A 2 6.16 -18.70 -23.02
CA PRO A 2 6.94 -17.71 -22.29
C PRO A 2 8.16 -17.35 -23.15
N SER A 3 8.53 -16.07 -23.18
CA SER A 3 9.77 -15.60 -23.81
C SER A 3 10.97 -16.37 -23.24
N GLU A 4 11.89 -16.83 -24.10
CA GLU A 4 13.13 -17.51 -23.67
C GLU A 4 14.13 -16.54 -22.99
N SER A 5 13.92 -15.22 -23.09
CA SER A 5 14.74 -14.20 -22.43
C SER A 5 14.07 -13.61 -21.20
N ALA A 6 14.88 -13.28 -20.19
CA ALA A 6 14.43 -12.60 -18.97
C ALA A 6 13.65 -11.30 -19.30
N PRO A 7 12.53 -11.01 -18.59
CA PRO A 7 11.79 -9.78 -18.82
C PRO A 7 12.63 -8.53 -18.55
N ARG A 8 12.62 -7.57 -19.48
CA ARG A 8 13.42 -6.34 -19.38
C ARG A 8 12.63 -5.25 -18.66
N ILE A 9 13.00 -4.98 -17.42
CA ILE A 9 12.27 -4.08 -16.52
C ILE A 9 13.08 -2.82 -16.25
N ALA A 10 12.48 -1.66 -16.50
CA ALA A 10 13.01 -0.40 -16.00
C ALA A 10 12.53 -0.16 -14.58
N LEU A 11 13.44 0.29 -13.72
CA LEU A 11 13.12 0.82 -12.41
C LEU A 11 13.36 2.32 -12.44
N ALA A 12 12.32 3.13 -12.23
CA ALA A 12 12.44 4.58 -12.29
C ALA A 12 11.66 5.27 -11.15
N PRO A 13 12.06 6.49 -10.73
CA PRO A 13 13.29 7.19 -11.14
C PRO A 13 14.54 6.54 -10.54
N ASP A 14 15.73 6.97 -10.97
CA ASP A 14 17.04 6.45 -10.50
C ASP A 14 17.26 6.57 -8.98
N THR A 15 16.44 7.38 -8.29
CA THR A 15 16.42 7.48 -6.83
C THR A 15 15.64 6.34 -6.16
N ALA A 16 15.19 5.35 -6.92
CA ALA A 16 14.52 4.17 -6.37
C ALA A 16 15.46 3.42 -5.41
N PRO A 17 14.93 2.89 -4.29
CA PRO A 17 15.76 2.11 -3.36
C PRO A 17 16.38 0.87 -4.01
N SER A 18 17.62 0.54 -3.64
CA SER A 18 18.36 -0.60 -4.20
C SER A 18 17.64 -1.94 -4.01
N TRP A 19 16.90 -2.12 -2.92
CA TRP A 19 16.14 -3.36 -2.67
C TRP A 19 15.08 -3.63 -3.74
N MET A 20 14.62 -2.60 -4.45
CA MET A 20 13.64 -2.77 -5.53
C MET A 20 14.30 -3.35 -6.79
N LEU A 21 15.56 -3.00 -7.04
CA LEU A 21 16.38 -3.64 -8.07
C LEU A 21 16.61 -5.12 -7.72
N ASP A 22 16.99 -5.40 -6.46
CA ASP A 22 17.17 -6.77 -5.99
C ASP A 22 15.88 -7.60 -6.14
N ALA A 23 14.72 -6.99 -5.89
CA ALA A 23 13.43 -7.63 -6.06
C ALA A 23 13.10 -7.94 -7.54
N VAL A 24 13.48 -7.07 -8.48
CA VAL A 24 13.33 -7.36 -9.93
C VAL A 24 14.17 -8.57 -10.32
N ILE A 25 15.44 -8.58 -9.90
CA ILE A 25 16.37 -9.69 -10.20
C ILE A 25 15.88 -10.99 -9.57
N ALA A 26 15.46 -10.95 -8.30
CA ALA A 26 14.89 -12.11 -7.61
C ALA A 26 13.59 -12.61 -8.26
N GLY A 27 12.82 -11.70 -8.88
CA GLY A 27 11.64 -12.03 -9.68
C GLY A 27 11.94 -12.57 -11.09
N GLY A 28 13.22 -12.71 -11.46
CA GLY A 28 13.67 -13.21 -12.76
C GLY A 28 13.73 -12.16 -13.87
N GLY A 29 13.60 -10.88 -13.53
CA GLY A 29 13.73 -9.77 -14.48
C GLY A 29 15.17 -9.28 -14.64
N GLU A 30 15.46 -8.71 -15.80
CA GLU A 30 16.69 -7.98 -16.08
C GLU A 30 16.42 -6.47 -15.95
N VAL A 31 17.20 -5.77 -15.12
CA VAL A 31 17.04 -4.31 -14.97
C VAL A 31 17.76 -3.59 -16.10
N VAL A 32 17.02 -2.83 -16.91
CA VAL A 32 17.54 -2.10 -18.07
C VAL A 32 17.06 -0.64 -18.08
N PRO A 33 17.71 0.26 -18.84
CA PRO A 33 17.22 1.62 -19.02
C PRO A 33 15.81 1.65 -19.65
N PRO A 34 14.98 2.67 -19.36
CA PRO A 34 13.61 2.77 -19.90
C PRO A 34 13.50 2.60 -21.43
N ALA A 35 14.49 3.07 -22.20
CA ALA A 35 14.52 2.95 -23.66
C ALA A 35 14.63 1.50 -24.18
N GLN A 36 15.02 0.54 -23.33
CA GLN A 36 15.17 -0.88 -23.67
C GLN A 36 14.17 -1.78 -22.92
N ALA A 37 13.40 -1.21 -22.00
CA ALA A 37 12.48 -1.96 -21.15
C ALA A 37 11.14 -2.23 -21.83
N GLU A 38 10.57 -3.40 -21.55
CA GLU A 38 9.19 -3.76 -21.90
C GLU A 38 8.23 -3.55 -20.72
N GLY A 39 8.75 -3.49 -19.49
CA GLY A 39 8.01 -3.17 -18.27
C GLY A 39 8.66 -2.05 -17.46
N LEU A 40 7.86 -1.32 -16.69
CA LEU A 40 8.32 -0.21 -15.84
C LEU A 40 7.76 -0.36 -14.42
N ILE A 41 8.65 -0.30 -13.42
CA ILE A 41 8.27 -0.11 -12.03
C ILE A 41 8.52 1.35 -11.66
N TRP A 42 7.47 2.06 -11.24
CA TRP A 42 7.55 3.48 -10.90
C TRP A 42 7.56 3.72 -9.38
N ALA A 43 8.73 4.05 -8.83
CA ALA A 43 8.97 4.16 -7.39
C ALA A 43 8.68 5.56 -6.78
N ALA A 44 8.12 6.51 -7.56
CA ALA A 44 7.87 7.87 -7.08
C ALA A 44 6.37 8.24 -7.02
N PRO A 45 5.68 8.02 -5.87
CA PRO A 45 4.22 8.14 -5.76
C PRO A 45 3.67 9.56 -5.95
N ARG A 46 4.54 10.58 -5.89
CA ARG A 46 4.19 12.00 -5.98
C ARG A 46 4.69 12.67 -7.27
N LYS A 47 5.13 11.89 -8.25
CA LYS A 47 5.70 12.40 -9.51
C LYS A 47 4.98 11.85 -10.76
N PRO A 48 3.66 12.03 -10.90
CA PRO A 48 2.93 11.54 -12.07
C PRO A 48 3.41 12.16 -13.39
N GLU A 49 3.74 13.47 -13.41
CA GLU A 49 4.22 14.12 -14.64
C GLU A 49 5.56 13.54 -15.12
N ALA A 50 6.47 13.21 -14.20
CA ALA A 50 7.74 12.57 -14.57
C ALA A 50 7.52 11.15 -15.13
N LEU A 51 6.51 10.42 -14.63
CA LEU A 51 6.12 9.13 -15.23
C LEU A 51 5.63 9.33 -16.66
N LYS A 52 4.79 10.34 -16.89
CA LYS A 52 4.28 10.68 -18.22
C LYS A 52 5.41 10.96 -19.21
N GLU A 53 6.41 11.74 -18.81
CA GLU A 53 7.61 12.03 -19.63
C GLU A 53 8.38 10.75 -19.98
N VAL A 54 8.58 9.85 -19.01
CA VAL A 54 9.25 8.56 -19.25
C VAL A 54 8.45 7.70 -20.24
N LEU A 55 7.13 7.59 -20.05
CA LEU A 55 6.26 6.80 -20.93
C LEU A 55 6.18 7.38 -22.35
N HIS A 56 6.28 8.71 -22.50
CA HIS A 56 6.33 9.37 -23.80
C HIS A 56 7.60 9.00 -24.58
N ASN A 57 8.74 8.91 -23.89
CA ASN A 57 10.03 8.59 -24.49
C ASN A 57 10.32 7.08 -24.64
N ALA A 58 9.44 6.23 -24.10
CA ALA A 58 9.59 4.78 -24.08
C ALA A 58 8.28 4.07 -24.47
N SER A 59 7.86 4.27 -25.72
CA SER A 59 6.59 3.73 -26.27
C SER A 59 6.52 2.21 -26.35
N GLN A 60 7.67 1.52 -26.26
CA GLN A 60 7.75 0.06 -26.23
C GLN A 60 7.36 -0.56 -24.87
N ILE A 61 7.23 0.24 -23.80
CA ILE A 61 6.75 -0.24 -22.49
C ILE A 61 5.30 -0.68 -22.61
N LYS A 62 5.02 -1.95 -22.27
CA LYS A 62 3.68 -2.57 -22.31
C LYS A 62 3.11 -2.86 -20.93
N TRP A 63 3.92 -2.75 -19.87
CA TRP A 63 3.49 -2.98 -18.50
C TRP A 63 4.01 -1.89 -17.57
N VAL A 64 3.15 -1.34 -16.71
CA VAL A 64 3.51 -0.37 -15.68
C VAL A 64 3.03 -0.86 -14.32
N GLN A 65 3.97 -1.03 -13.40
CA GLN A 65 3.72 -1.37 -12.00
C GLN A 65 3.89 -0.15 -11.10
N LEU A 66 2.81 0.20 -10.40
CA LEU A 66 2.79 1.19 -9.33
C LEU A 66 2.88 0.44 -7.98
N PRO A 67 4.01 0.42 -7.26
CA PRO A 67 4.17 -0.29 -5.99
C PRO A 67 3.47 0.43 -4.82
N PHE A 68 2.26 0.95 -5.06
CA PHE A 68 1.42 1.68 -4.11
C PHE A 68 0.00 1.10 -4.14
N ALA A 69 -0.71 1.18 -3.00
CA ALA A 69 -2.12 0.81 -2.95
C ALA A 69 -3.03 1.91 -3.49
N GLY A 70 -2.76 3.17 -3.12
CA GLY A 70 -3.45 4.36 -3.65
C GLY A 70 -2.73 4.87 -4.90
N ILE A 71 -3.45 4.93 -6.01
CA ILE A 71 -2.93 5.34 -7.32
C ILE A 71 -3.72 6.52 -7.91
N GLU A 72 -4.51 7.21 -7.10
CA GLU A 72 -5.45 8.26 -7.52
C GLU A 72 -4.72 9.37 -8.31
N ASN A 73 -3.49 9.70 -7.91
CA ASN A 73 -2.65 10.69 -8.58
C ASN A 73 -2.20 10.27 -9.99
N PHE A 74 -2.32 9.00 -10.36
CA PHE A 74 -1.91 8.46 -11.66
C PHE A 74 -3.10 8.19 -12.59
N MET A 75 -4.35 8.35 -12.11
CA MET A 75 -5.53 7.92 -12.87
C MET A 75 -5.68 8.57 -14.24
N HIS A 76 -5.21 9.81 -14.39
CA HIS A 76 -5.24 10.54 -15.65
C HIS A 76 -4.18 10.06 -16.66
N LEU A 77 -3.27 9.15 -16.26
CA LEU A 77 -2.24 8.56 -17.12
C LEU A 77 -2.60 7.14 -17.57
N ILE A 78 -3.62 6.53 -16.97
CA ILE A 78 -4.00 5.15 -17.31
C ILE A 78 -4.65 5.14 -18.70
N ASP A 79 -4.16 4.23 -19.53
CA ASP A 79 -4.59 4.01 -20.91
C ASP A 79 -4.89 2.52 -21.14
N GLU A 80 -5.39 2.20 -22.33
CA GLU A 80 -5.64 0.82 -22.77
C GLU A 80 -4.44 0.22 -23.55
N GLU A 81 -3.39 1.00 -23.79
CA GLU A 81 -2.22 0.55 -24.55
C GLU A 81 -1.25 -0.29 -23.71
N ARG A 82 -1.33 -0.12 -22.38
CA ARG A 82 -0.45 -0.73 -21.39
C ARG A 82 -1.25 -1.51 -20.35
N LEU A 83 -0.67 -2.60 -19.85
CA LEU A 83 -1.13 -3.24 -18.64
C LEU A 83 -0.70 -2.40 -17.44
N TRP A 84 -1.65 -1.97 -16.62
CA TRP A 84 -1.38 -1.26 -15.37
C TRP A 84 -1.66 -2.15 -14.17
N THR A 85 -0.70 -2.24 -13.26
CA THR A 85 -0.84 -2.98 -12.00
C THR A 85 -0.47 -2.10 -10.81
N CYS A 86 -1.07 -2.39 -9.65
CA CYS A 86 -0.77 -1.70 -8.40
C CYS A 86 -0.58 -2.68 -7.24
N ALA A 87 0.00 -2.22 -6.13
CA ALA A 87 0.23 -3.02 -4.92
C ALA A 87 -1.01 -3.07 -4.00
N LYS A 88 -2.20 -3.26 -4.58
CA LYS A 88 -3.45 -3.39 -3.81
C LYS A 88 -3.35 -4.60 -2.88
N GLY A 89 -3.66 -4.39 -1.60
CA GLY A 89 -3.68 -5.45 -0.58
C GLY A 89 -2.35 -5.72 0.13
N VAL A 90 -1.20 -5.35 -0.46
CA VAL A 90 0.13 -5.61 0.14
C VAL A 90 0.30 -4.93 1.50
N TYR A 91 -0.37 -3.79 1.71
CA TYR A 91 -0.30 -3.01 2.94
C TYR A 91 -1.43 -3.30 3.93
N ALA A 92 -2.28 -4.31 3.68
CA ALA A 92 -3.47 -4.58 4.51
C ALA A 92 -3.11 -4.85 5.98
N GLU A 93 -2.22 -5.81 6.21
CA GLU A 93 -1.74 -6.21 7.54
C GLU A 93 -1.11 -5.06 8.33
N PRO A 94 -0.03 -4.40 7.85
CA PRO A 94 0.66 -3.38 8.65
C PRO A 94 -0.22 -2.16 8.93
N VAL A 95 -1.13 -1.81 8.02
CA VAL A 95 -2.08 -0.71 8.25
C VAL A 95 -3.14 -1.12 9.28
N ALA A 96 -3.62 -2.37 9.24
CA ALA A 96 -4.53 -2.89 10.26
C ALA A 96 -3.88 -2.95 11.65
N GLU A 97 -2.60 -3.34 11.75
CA GLU A 97 -1.83 -3.32 13.00
C GLU A 97 -1.75 -1.90 13.57
N MET A 98 -1.45 -0.91 12.73
CA MET A 98 -1.42 0.50 13.13
C MET A 98 -2.79 0.97 13.61
N ALA A 99 -3.87 0.62 12.90
CA ALA A 99 -5.23 0.98 13.29
C ALA A 99 -5.59 0.42 14.67
N LEU A 100 -5.34 -0.87 14.92
CA LEU A 100 -5.57 -1.50 16.23
C LEU A 100 -4.72 -0.84 17.33
N SER A 101 -3.45 -0.55 17.05
CA SER A 101 -2.55 0.10 17.99
C SER A 101 -3.07 1.48 18.42
N LEU A 102 -3.52 2.29 17.46
CA LEU A 102 -4.10 3.60 17.72
C LEU A 102 -5.44 3.51 18.46
N MET A 103 -6.28 2.51 18.14
CA MET A 103 -7.52 2.24 18.88
C MET A 103 -7.22 1.95 20.35
N LEU A 104 -6.30 1.04 20.65
CA LEU A 104 -5.89 0.72 22.01
C LEU A 104 -5.30 1.94 22.73
N ALA A 105 -4.40 2.68 22.07
CA ALA A 105 -3.77 3.85 22.65
C ALA A 105 -4.79 4.94 23.01
N GLY A 106 -5.75 5.21 22.12
CA GLY A 106 -6.82 6.17 22.34
C GLY A 106 -7.79 5.71 23.43
N MET A 107 -8.25 4.46 23.37
CA MET A 107 -9.21 3.92 24.34
C MET A 107 -8.62 3.83 25.74
N ARG A 108 -7.33 3.48 25.88
CA ARG A 108 -6.65 3.38 27.19
C ARG A 108 -6.03 4.71 27.66
N GLY A 109 -6.23 5.80 26.91
CA GLY A 109 -5.72 7.12 27.27
C GLY A 109 -4.20 7.19 27.37
N LEU A 110 -3.47 6.34 26.62
CA LEU A 110 -2.00 6.24 26.70
C LEU A 110 -1.35 7.58 26.40
N ASN A 111 -1.89 8.31 25.44
CA ASN A 111 -1.43 9.66 25.11
C ASN A 111 -1.52 10.62 26.31
N SER A 112 -2.52 10.49 27.17
CA SER A 112 -2.69 11.34 28.36
C SER A 112 -1.77 10.90 29.48
N TYR A 113 -1.69 9.59 29.74
CA TYR A 113 -0.80 9.06 30.77
C TYR A 113 0.67 9.31 30.49
N ALA A 114 1.11 9.17 29.24
CA ALA A 114 2.52 9.36 28.84
C ALA A 114 3.06 10.78 29.10
N ARG A 115 2.19 11.77 29.30
CA ARG A 115 2.58 13.18 29.53
C ARG A 115 2.42 13.64 30.97
N ARG A 116 1.93 12.77 31.88
CA ARG A 116 1.72 13.15 33.27
C ARG A 116 3.01 12.96 34.07
N ALA A 117 3.30 13.94 34.93
CA ALA A 117 4.39 13.87 35.91
C ALA A 117 3.94 13.30 37.27
N SER A 118 2.66 12.98 37.43
CA SER A 118 2.09 12.48 38.69
C SER A 118 1.05 11.39 38.44
N TRP A 119 0.84 10.56 39.47
CA TRP A 119 -0.20 9.53 39.44
C TRP A 119 -1.59 10.18 39.39
N SER A 120 -2.51 9.57 38.66
CA SER A 120 -3.88 10.07 38.50
C SER A 120 -4.88 8.90 38.54
N GLY A 121 -6.17 9.23 38.67
CA GLY A 121 -7.23 8.24 38.60
C GLY A 121 -7.32 7.53 37.24
N PRO A 122 -8.12 6.44 37.16
CA PRO A 122 -8.29 5.70 35.91
C PRO A 122 -9.00 6.56 34.85
N ILE A 123 -8.47 6.55 33.63
CA ILE A 123 -9.10 7.11 32.43
C ILE A 123 -9.10 6.06 31.32
N GLY A 124 -10.06 6.19 30.41
CA GLY A 124 -10.18 5.31 29.26
C GLY A 124 -11.30 4.27 29.38
N LYS A 125 -11.42 3.46 28.34
CA LYS A 125 -12.41 2.38 28.17
C LYS A 125 -11.70 1.14 27.61
N ASN A 126 -12.25 -0.04 27.85
CA ASN A 126 -11.71 -1.27 27.31
C ASN A 126 -12.16 -1.47 25.86
N LEU A 127 -11.25 -1.98 25.02
CA LEU A 127 -11.62 -2.49 23.68
C LEU A 127 -12.39 -3.81 23.78
N HIS A 128 -12.15 -4.58 24.84
CA HIS A 128 -12.88 -5.83 25.11
C HIS A 128 -14.40 -5.59 25.16
N ASN A 129 -15.18 -6.40 24.43
CA ASN A 129 -16.63 -6.27 24.27
C ASN A 129 -17.12 -4.94 23.64
N ALA A 130 -16.24 -4.14 23.04
CA ALA A 130 -16.64 -2.87 22.45
C ALA A 130 -17.43 -3.04 21.15
N ASN A 131 -18.29 -2.07 20.83
CA ASN A 131 -18.87 -1.95 19.50
C ASN A 131 -17.87 -1.22 18.59
N VAL A 132 -17.48 -1.84 17.49
CA VAL A 132 -16.53 -1.28 16.51
C VAL A 132 -17.23 -1.15 15.17
N THR A 133 -17.31 0.07 14.63
CA THR A 133 -17.79 0.30 13.27
C THR A 133 -16.60 0.59 12.36
N ILE A 134 -16.47 -0.17 11.28
CA ILE A 134 -15.43 -0.01 10.26
C ILE A 134 -16.10 0.51 8.99
N PHE A 135 -15.66 1.67 8.50
CA PHE A 135 -16.13 2.24 7.25
C PHE A 135 -15.14 1.92 6.12
N GLY A 136 -15.59 1.15 5.14
CA GLY A 136 -14.78 0.52 4.10
C GLY A 136 -14.63 -0.99 4.35
N GLY A 137 -14.87 -1.80 3.32
CA GLY A 137 -14.82 -3.27 3.38
C GLY A 137 -13.78 -3.87 2.44
N GLY A 138 -12.58 -3.29 2.39
CA GLY A 138 -11.44 -3.79 1.61
C GLY A 138 -10.44 -4.59 2.46
N GLY A 139 -9.28 -4.94 1.90
CA GLY A 139 -8.30 -5.83 2.56
C GLY A 139 -7.85 -5.38 3.96
N ILE A 140 -7.68 -4.08 4.21
CA ILE A 140 -7.35 -3.55 5.55
C ILE A 140 -8.46 -3.89 6.56
N ALA A 141 -9.72 -3.77 6.16
CA ALA A 141 -10.85 -4.07 7.03
C ALA A 141 -10.91 -5.57 7.35
N GLU A 142 -10.64 -6.44 6.38
CA GLU A 142 -10.57 -7.89 6.59
C GLU A 142 -9.47 -8.27 7.60
N SER A 143 -8.28 -7.69 7.46
CA SER A 143 -7.17 -7.89 8.40
C SER A 143 -7.51 -7.35 9.80
N LEU A 144 -8.10 -6.15 9.89
CA LEU A 144 -8.50 -5.56 11.17
C LEU A 144 -9.59 -6.38 11.88
N VAL A 145 -10.57 -6.91 11.14
CA VAL A 145 -11.62 -7.78 11.70
C VAL A 145 -11.01 -9.02 12.36
N ARG A 146 -10.05 -9.68 11.70
CA ARG A 146 -9.31 -10.81 12.28
C ARG A 146 -8.60 -10.42 13.58
N MET A 147 -7.93 -9.28 13.60
CA MET A 147 -7.19 -8.81 14.79
C MET A 147 -8.10 -8.36 15.94
N LEU A 148 -9.32 -7.93 15.65
CA LEU A 148 -10.32 -7.53 16.65
C LEU A 148 -11.09 -8.71 17.24
N THR A 149 -11.10 -9.87 16.57
CA THR A 149 -11.84 -11.07 17.00
C THR A 149 -11.48 -11.51 18.43
N PRO A 150 -10.19 -11.56 18.84
CA PRO A 150 -9.82 -11.96 20.20
C PRO A 150 -10.24 -10.97 21.31
N PHE A 151 -10.78 -9.80 20.98
CA PHE A 151 -11.27 -8.81 21.94
C PHE A 151 -12.79 -8.93 22.18
N ASP A 152 -13.46 -9.91 21.60
CA ASP A 152 -14.92 -10.07 21.68
C ASP A 152 -15.70 -8.81 21.22
N CYS A 153 -15.11 -8.07 20.27
CA CYS A 153 -15.73 -6.88 19.70
C CYS A 153 -16.99 -7.22 18.90
N ARG A 154 -18.02 -6.38 19.02
CA ARG A 154 -19.18 -6.40 18.12
C ARG A 154 -18.88 -5.53 16.92
N ILE A 155 -18.52 -6.16 15.81
CA ILE A 155 -17.99 -5.46 14.64
C ILE A 155 -19.11 -5.23 13.61
N THR A 156 -19.27 -3.99 13.17
CA THR A 156 -20.11 -3.62 12.01
C THR A 156 -19.22 -3.08 10.90
N VAL A 157 -19.23 -3.72 9.72
CA VAL A 157 -18.53 -3.22 8.54
C VAL A 157 -19.53 -2.56 7.59
N VAL A 158 -19.30 -1.28 7.29
CA VAL A 158 -20.07 -0.52 6.31
C VAL A 158 -19.26 -0.46 5.02
N ARG A 159 -19.78 -1.01 3.94
CA ARG A 159 -19.13 -0.95 2.62
C ARG A 159 -20.09 -0.44 1.56
N ASN A 160 -19.52 0.26 0.58
CA ASN A 160 -20.26 0.64 -0.61
C ASN A 160 -20.57 -0.62 -1.45
N ARG A 161 -21.80 -0.68 -1.99
CA ARG A 161 -22.22 -1.69 -2.98
C ARG A 161 -22.43 -0.97 -4.30
N VAL A 162 -21.32 -0.66 -4.96
CA VAL A 162 -21.31 -0.15 -6.33
C VAL A 162 -20.49 -1.14 -7.16
#